data_AF-A0A7S3JG42-F1
#
_entry.id   AF-A0A7S3JG42-F1
#
_cell.length_a   1.000
_cell.length_b   1.000
_cell.length_c   1.000
_cell.angle_alpha   90.00
_cell.angle_beta   90.00
_cell.angle_gamma   90.00
#
_symmetry.space_group_name_H-M   'P 1'
#
loop_
_entity.id
_entity.type
_entity.pdbx_description
1 polymer ?
#
loop_
_entity_poly.entity_id
_entity_poly.type
_entity_poly.pdbx_seq_one_letter_code
_entity_poly.pdbx_strand_id
1 'polypeptide(L)'
;NKLLSFGITPVWVFDGKPPEMKDFELDKRKARKDYASEVFDQAVTDEDVELQQKMNNRLVRVSNQQKNDAIRMLDLMGVPTVQAPSEAEAQCAEFTKHGLAY
;
A
#
# COMPACT_ATOMS: atom_id res chain seq x y z
N ASN A 1 -1.65 13.17 16.05
CA ASN A 1 -0.70 14.06 15.36
C ASN A 1 0.70 14.00 15.97
N LYS A 2 1.39 12.86 15.86
CA LYS A 2 2.71 12.68 16.50
C LYS A 2 3.85 13.29 15.68
N LEU A 3 3.77 13.28 14.34
CA LEU A 3 4.79 13.87 13.46
C LEU A 3 4.77 15.40 13.51
N LEU A 4 3.60 16.01 13.39
CA LEU A 4 3.42 17.46 13.48
C LEU A 4 3.84 18.01 14.85
N SER A 5 3.60 17.28 15.94
CA SER A 5 4.06 17.67 17.28
C SER A 5 5.58 17.66 17.44
N PHE A 6 6.29 16.91 16.58
CA PHE A 6 7.75 16.93 16.52
C PHE A 6 8.30 17.94 15.49
N GLY A 7 7.45 18.79 14.91
CA GLY A 7 7.85 19.79 13.91
C GLY A 7 8.15 19.20 12.53
N ILE A 8 7.78 17.94 12.29
CA ILE A 8 7.93 17.29 10.97
C ILE A 8 6.69 17.62 10.14
N THR A 9 6.88 18.21 8.97
CA THR A 9 5.83 18.49 7.99
C THR A 9 5.79 17.34 6.97
N PRO A 10 4.86 16.39 7.09
CA PRO A 10 4.82 15.25 6.19
C PRO A 10 4.21 15.64 4.84
N VAL A 11 4.69 14.98 3.78
CA VAL A 11 4.04 14.93 2.47
C VAL A 11 3.74 13.46 2.18
N TRP A 12 2.49 13.14 1.85
CA TRP A 12 2.10 11.77 1.51
C TRP A 12 2.17 11.55 0.00
N VAL A 13 2.94 10.56 -0.45
CA VAL A 13 3.05 10.20 -1.88
C VAL A 13 2.33 8.89 -2.14
N PHE A 14 1.39 8.90 -3.08
CA PHE A 14 0.61 7.73 -3.49
C PHE A 14 1.12 7.15 -4.81
N ASP A 15 1.18 5.83 -4.91
CA ASP A 15 1.54 5.12 -6.14
C ASP A 15 0.55 5.42 -7.29
N GLY A 16 1.11 5.60 -8.48
CA GLY A 16 0.44 5.71 -9.77
C GLY A 16 0.33 4.37 -10.49
N LYS A 17 0.39 4.40 -11.82
CA LYS A 17 0.34 3.18 -12.63
C LYS A 17 1.71 2.50 -12.57
N PRO A 18 1.80 1.21 -12.19
CA PRO A 18 3.07 0.50 -12.20
C PRO A 18 3.66 0.44 -13.61
N PRO A 19 5.00 0.47 -13.75
CA PRO A 19 5.66 0.37 -15.05
C PRO A 19 5.59 -1.07 -15.58
N GLU A 20 5.60 -1.24 -16.90
CA GLU A 20 5.47 -2.56 -17.57
C GLU A 20 6.55 -3.57 -17.13
N MET A 21 7.77 -3.11 -16.83
CA MET A 21 8.83 -3.98 -16.30
C MET A 21 8.49 -4.65 -14.96
N LYS A 22 7.45 -4.17 -14.24
CA LYS A 22 6.99 -4.73 -12.97
C LYS A 22 5.97 -5.86 -13.14
N ASP A 23 5.51 -6.13 -14.36
CA ASP A 23 4.45 -7.12 -14.61
C ASP A 23 4.81 -8.51 -14.06
N PHE A 24 6.07 -8.93 -14.19
CA PHE A 24 6.55 -10.20 -13.65
C PHE A 24 6.42 -10.31 -12.13
N GLU A 25 6.69 -9.24 -11.39
CA GLU A 25 6.54 -9.24 -9.92
C GLU A 25 5.06 -9.15 -9.52
N LEU A 26 4.25 -8.44 -10.31
CA LEU A 26 2.80 -8.41 -10.11
C LEU A 26 2.18 -9.79 -10.30
N ASP A 27 2.62 -10.55 -11.31
CA ASP A 27 2.19 -11.92 -11.56
C ASP A 27 2.61 -12.87 -10.44
N LYS A 28 3.85 -12.78 -9.96
CA LYS A 28 4.30 -13.53 -8.78
C LYS A 28 3.50 -13.21 -7.53
N ARG A 29 3.13 -11.95 -7.34
CA ARG A 29 2.29 -11.53 -6.21
C ARG A 29 0.86 -12.06 -6.36
N LYS A 30 0.33 -12.09 -7.58
CA LYS A 30 -0.97 -12.68 -7.88
C LYS A 30 -0.97 -14.19 -7.60
N ALA A 31 -0.01 -14.94 -8.12
CA ALA A 31 0.12 -16.37 -7.87
C ALA A 31 0.23 -16.71 -6.37
N ARG A 32 1.00 -15.93 -5.60
CA ARG A 32 1.08 -16.09 -4.13
C ARG A 32 -0.25 -15.86 -3.43
N LYS A 33 -1.08 -14.96 -3.95
CA LYS A 33 -2.41 -14.68 -3.40
C LYS A 33 -3.41 -15.75 -3.77
N ASP A 34 -3.39 -16.22 -5.02
CA ASP A 34 -4.26 -17.29 -5.48
C ASP A 34 -4.00 -18.55 -4.63
N TYR A 35 -2.74 -18.92 -4.43
CA TYR A 35 -2.36 -20.00 -3.51
C TYR A 35 -2.80 -19.75 -2.06
N ALA A 36 -2.61 -18.54 -1.53
CA ALA A 36 -3.06 -18.21 -0.17
C ALA A 36 -4.58 -18.29 -0.02
N SER A 37 -5.33 -18.02 -1.09
CA SER A 37 -6.80 -18.12 -1.12
C SER A 37 -7.23 -19.59 -1.07
N GLU A 38 -6.60 -20.44 -1.91
CA GLU A 38 -6.89 -21.88 -1.92
C GLU A 38 -6.61 -22.52 -0.55
N VAL A 39 -5.47 -22.18 0.07
CA VAL A 39 -5.12 -22.70 1.40
C VAL A 39 -6.04 -22.13 2.49
N PHE A 40 -6.52 -20.89 2.34
CA PHE A 40 -7.52 -20.33 3.25
C PHE A 40 -8.84 -21.10 3.17
N ASP A 41 -9.34 -21.38 1.95
CA ASP A 41 -10.60 -22.10 1.74
C ASP A 41 -10.54 -23.54 2.29
N GLN A 42 -9.38 -24.20 2.16
CA GLN A 42 -9.12 -25.50 2.80
C GLN A 42 -9.12 -25.37 4.32
N ALA A 43 -8.43 -24.38 4.88
CA ALA A 43 -8.39 -24.14 6.33
C ALA A 43 -9.76 -23.80 6.92
N VAL A 44 -10.66 -23.17 6.15
CA VAL A 44 -12.06 -22.98 6.54
C VAL A 44 -12.80 -24.30 6.61
N THR A 45 -12.59 -25.18 5.61
CA THR A 45 -13.22 -26.51 5.56
C THR A 45 -12.75 -27.41 6.70
N ASP A 46 -11.46 -27.34 7.05
CA ASP A 46 -10.82 -28.14 8.10
C ASP A 46 -10.98 -27.52 9.51
N GLU A 47 -11.67 -26.39 9.64
CA GLU A 47 -11.85 -25.61 10.88
C GLU A 47 -10.53 -25.22 11.58
N ASP A 48 -9.42 -25.12 10.84
CA ASP A 48 -8.11 -24.68 11.36
C ASP A 48 -8.04 -23.15 11.46
N VAL A 49 -8.42 -22.64 12.63
CA VAL A 49 -8.49 -21.19 12.92
C VAL A 49 -7.12 -20.49 12.84
N GLU A 50 -6.02 -21.18 13.20
CA GLU A 50 -4.69 -20.58 13.16
C GLU A 50 -4.25 -20.36 11.71
N LEU A 51 -4.46 -21.36 10.85
CA LEU A 51 -4.12 -21.29 9.44
C LEU A 51 -5.01 -20.28 8.70
N GLN A 52 -6.30 -20.19 9.04
CA GLN A 52 -7.20 -19.17 8.54
C GLN A 52 -6.69 -17.76 8.82
N GLN A 53 -6.33 -17.44 10.07
CA GLN A 53 -5.82 -16.10 10.41
C GLN A 53 -4.53 -15.77 9.66
N LYS A 54 -3.62 -16.76 9.56
CA LYS A 54 -2.35 -16.62 8.85
C LYS A 54 -2.54 -16.31 7.37
N MET A 55 -3.44 -17.01 6.69
CA MET A 55 -3.69 -16.79 5.26
C MET A 55 -4.53 -15.54 5.02
N ASN A 56 -5.49 -15.22 5.89
CA ASN A 56 -6.27 -13.99 5.79
C ASN A 56 -5.38 -12.75 5.74
N ASN A 57 -4.37 -12.67 6.62
CA ASN A 57 -3.41 -11.55 6.63
C ASN A 57 -2.64 -11.39 5.30
N ARG A 58 -2.44 -12.47 4.53
CA ARG A 58 -1.77 -12.44 3.22
C ARG A 58 -2.72 -12.03 2.10
N LEU A 59 -4.03 -12.25 2.27
CA LEU A 59 -5.06 -11.90 1.31
C LEU A 59 -5.43 -10.43 1.36
N VAL A 60 -5.30 -9.78 2.53
CA VAL A 60 -5.62 -8.36 2.73
C VAL A 60 -5.05 -7.50 1.59
N ARG A 61 -5.93 -6.71 0.98
CA ARG A 61 -5.61 -5.79 -0.10
C ARG A 61 -6.21 -4.44 0.23
N VAL A 62 -5.40 -3.40 0.09
CA VAL A 62 -5.90 -2.02 0.11
C VAL A 62 -6.77 -1.79 -1.11
N SER A 63 -8.04 -1.45 -0.89
CA SER A 63 -8.98 -1.12 -1.95
C SER A 63 -8.78 0.32 -2.44
N ASN A 64 -9.25 0.61 -3.65
CA ASN A 64 -9.24 1.98 -4.17
C ASN A 64 -10.07 2.92 -3.29
N GLN A 65 -11.15 2.41 -2.68
CA GLN A 65 -11.96 3.19 -1.75
C GLN A 65 -11.15 3.58 -0.50
N GLN A 66 -10.45 2.62 0.12
CA GLN A 66 -9.59 2.90 1.27
C GLN A 66 -8.48 3.92 0.94
N LYS A 67 -7.91 3.86 -0.29
CA LYS A 67 -6.97 4.86 -0.77
C LYS A 67 -7.62 6.25 -0.84
N ASN A 68 -8.81 6.36 -1.43
CA ASN A 68 -9.52 7.63 -1.58
C ASN A 68 -9.95 8.21 -0.21
N ASP A 69 -10.41 7.36 0.70
CA ASP A 69 -10.77 7.75 2.06
C ASP A 69 -9.54 8.27 2.82
N ALA A 70 -8.38 7.64 2.65
CA ALA A 70 -7.12 8.11 3.22
C ALA A 70 -6.68 9.47 2.65
N ILE A 71 -6.79 9.67 1.32
CA ILE A 71 -6.51 10.96 0.68
C ILE A 71 -7.43 12.04 1.25
N ARG A 72 -8.74 11.76 1.32
CA ARG A 72 -9.72 12.71 1.87
C ARG A 72 -9.43 13.05 3.33
N MET A 73 -9.04 12.05 4.13
CA MET A 73 -8.66 12.27 5.52
C MET A 73 -7.43 13.19 5.62
N LEU A 74 -6.40 12.95 4.82
CA LEU A 74 -5.18 13.77 4.80
C LEU A 74 -5.45 15.21 4.36
N ASP A 75 -6.31 15.39 3.35
CA ASP A 75 -6.76 16.69 2.87
C ASP A 75 -7.47 17.49 3.97
N LEU A 76 -8.40 16.85 4.70
CA LEU A 76 -9.09 17.46 5.85
C LEU A 76 -8.13 17.79 7.01
N MET A 77 -7.03 17.05 7.15
CA MET A 77 -5.98 17.32 8.12
C MET A 77 -5.00 18.41 7.68
N GLY A 78 -5.13 18.94 6.45
CA GLY A 78 -4.23 19.93 5.87
C GLY A 78 -2.86 19.37 5.50
N VAL A 79 -2.75 18.05 5.33
CA VAL A 79 -1.49 17.38 4.97
C VAL A 79 -1.43 17.26 3.44
N PRO A 80 -0.38 17.80 2.80
CA PRO A 80 -0.24 17.72 1.34
C PRO A 80 -0.07 16.27 0.87
N THR A 81 -0.80 15.93 -0.19
CA THR A 81 -0.70 14.63 -0.87
C THR A 81 -0.27 14.80 -2.32
N VAL A 82 0.58 13.91 -2.81
CA VAL A 82 1.05 13.87 -4.20
C VAL A 82 0.73 12.51 -4.82
N GLN A 83 0.23 12.51 -6.04
CA GLN A 83 0.04 11.31 -6.83
C GLN A 83 1.25 11.13 -7.75
N ALA A 84 2.05 10.09 -7.51
CA ALA A 84 3.20 9.79 -8.36
C ALA A 84 2.74 9.30 -9.75
N PRO A 85 3.54 9.54 -10.82
CA PRO A 85 3.23 9.02 -12.15
C PRO A 85 3.38 7.49 -12.21
N SER A 86 4.32 6.94 -11.43
CA SER A 86 4.61 5.52 -11.32
C SER A 86 4.76 5.17 -9.84
N GLU A 87 5.94 4.77 -9.38
CA GLU A 87 6.16 4.37 -7.99
C GLU A 87 6.35 5.58 -7.07
N ALA A 88 5.73 5.54 -5.90
CA ALA A 88 5.84 6.57 -4.87
C ALA A 88 7.28 6.69 -4.36
N GLU A 89 8.00 5.56 -4.23
CA GLU A 89 9.40 5.54 -3.79
C GLU A 89 10.31 6.33 -4.75
N ALA A 90 10.11 6.19 -6.06
CA ALA A 90 10.84 6.95 -7.06
C ALA A 90 10.57 8.46 -6.95
N GLN A 91 9.31 8.83 -6.72
CA GLN A 91 8.93 10.23 -6.52
C GLN A 91 9.50 10.82 -5.22
N CYS A 92 9.52 10.04 -4.13
CA CYS A 92 10.15 10.44 -2.87
C CYS A 92 11.66 10.66 -3.05
N ALA A 93 12.34 9.74 -3.73
CA ALA A 93 13.77 9.89 -4.03
C ALA A 93 14.05 11.16 -4.84
N GLU A 94 13.17 11.49 -5.79
CA GLU A 94 13.31 12.70 -6.60
C GLU A 94 13.10 13.98 -5.80
N PHE A 95 12.16 13.98 -4.85
CA PHE A 95 11.98 15.10 -3.91
C PHE A 95 13.22 15.33 -3.06
N THR A 96 13.84 14.27 -2.53
CA THR A 96 15.06 14.40 -1.75
C THR A 96 16.23 14.91 -2.59
N LYS A 97 16.39 14.42 -3.83
CA LYS A 97 17.44 14.91 -4.75
C LYS A 97 17.29 16.39 -5.07
N HIS A 98 16.06 16.89 -5.21
CA HIS A 98 15.78 18.29 -5.50
C HIS A 98 15.72 19.18 -4.24
N GLY A 99 15.96 18.63 -3.05
CA GLY A 99 15.89 19.38 -1.78
C GLY A 99 14.47 19.80 -1.40
N LEU A 100 13.45 19.15 -1.95
CA LEU A 100 12.03 19.40 -1.63
C LEU A 100 11.58 18.62 -0.39
N ALA A 101 12.30 17.57 -0.01
CA ALA A 101 12.05 16.75 1.18
C ALA A 101 13.39 16.27 1.79
N TYR A 102 13.37 15.94 3.08
CA TYR A 102 14.53 15.49 3.86
C TYR A 102 14.22 14.20 4.63
#